data_AF-A0A7W3QMI0-F1
#
_entry.id   AF-A0A7W3QMI0-F1
#
_cell.length_a   1.000
_cell.length_b   1.000
_cell.length_c   1.000
_cell.angle_alpha   90.00
_cell.angle_beta   90.00
_cell.angle_gamma   90.00
#
_symmetry.space_group_name_H-M   'P 1'
#
loop_
_entity.id
_entity.type
_entity.pdbx_description
1 polymer ?
#
loop_
_entity_poly.entity_id
_entity_poly.type
_entity_poly.pdbx_seq_one_letter_code
_entity_poly.pdbx_strand_id
1 'polypeptide(L)'
;MSDQPLAELRSLDGLSLVRRLAAERSDPSPTAAVFGYRLTAAAPGSATLTPRADHLTATGIVHGGVTATLCDTACGYAVQTRLPPGAYPVTRELRLRYRRPVRLDGGPLRCVATAPTLEGGLSPGAATRARATAVVYGPDGTRLAGPRRPSPSWPAPYRDRRRETCDRGDDIDPRRNP
;
A
#
# COMPACT_ATOMS: atom_id res chain seq x y z
N MET A 1 -30.65 11.43 3.53
CA MET A 1 -29.36 11.90 4.08
C MET A 1 -28.70 12.74 3.01
N SER A 2 -28.51 14.04 3.26
CA SER A 2 -27.94 14.97 2.27
C SER A 2 -26.48 14.63 1.95
N ASP A 3 -26.15 14.48 0.67
CA ASP A 3 -24.81 14.12 0.15
C ASP A 3 -23.77 15.28 0.23
N GLN A 4 -24.16 16.39 0.86
CA GLN A 4 -23.39 17.63 1.03
C GLN A 4 -21.99 17.42 1.66
N PRO A 5 -21.81 16.58 2.71
CA PRO A 5 -20.50 16.39 3.32
C PRO A 5 -19.47 15.75 2.37
N LEU A 6 -19.91 14.81 1.52
CA LEU A 6 -19.02 14.15 0.57
C LEU A 6 -18.66 15.05 -0.61
N ALA A 7 -19.59 15.88 -1.07
CA ALA A 7 -19.34 16.86 -2.13
C ALA A 7 -18.25 17.88 -1.72
N GLU A 8 -18.30 18.36 -0.48
CA GLU A 8 -17.29 19.28 0.04
C GLU A 8 -15.91 18.63 0.12
N LEU A 9 -15.82 17.41 0.68
CA LEU A 9 -14.55 16.66 0.77
C LEU A 9 -13.91 16.42 -0.60
N ARG A 10 -14.73 16.16 -1.62
CA ARG A 10 -14.31 15.95 -3.01
C ARG A 10 -13.69 17.18 -3.67
N SER A 11 -13.94 18.37 -3.14
CA SER A 11 -13.39 19.64 -3.66
C SER A 11 -12.00 19.98 -3.11
N LEU A 12 -11.57 19.32 -2.04
CA LEU A 12 -10.25 19.50 -1.45
C LEU A 12 -9.16 18.80 -2.28
N ASP A 13 -7.93 19.34 -2.24
CA ASP A 13 -6.77 18.54 -2.64
C ASP A 13 -6.63 17.33 -1.71
N GLY A 14 -6.01 16.27 -2.21
CA GLY A 14 -6.04 15.01 -1.49
C GLY A 14 -5.29 15.02 -0.16
N LEU A 15 -4.27 15.88 0.04
CA LEU A 15 -3.63 16.00 1.35
C LEU A 15 -4.55 16.67 2.36
N SER A 16 -5.20 17.75 1.95
CA SER A 16 -6.18 18.48 2.78
C SER A 16 -7.37 17.59 3.15
N LEU A 17 -7.89 16.80 2.20
CA LEU A 17 -8.92 15.80 2.45
C LEU A 17 -8.49 14.83 3.55
N VAL A 18 -7.35 14.16 3.37
CA VAL A 18 -6.91 13.11 4.28
C VAL A 18 -6.54 13.69 5.66
N ARG A 19 -5.96 14.89 5.71
CA ARG A 19 -5.71 15.60 6.99
C ARG A 19 -6.99 15.97 7.72
N ARG A 20 -8.02 16.42 7.01
CA ARG A 20 -9.33 16.73 7.60
C ARG A 20 -9.95 15.49 8.24
N LEU A 21 -10.00 14.37 7.52
CA LEU A 21 -10.50 13.10 8.06
C LEU A 21 -9.71 12.63 9.31
N ALA A 22 -8.39 12.86 9.32
CA ALA A 22 -7.55 12.53 10.48
C ALA A 22 -7.84 13.44 11.69
N ALA A 23 -8.00 14.75 11.44
CA ALA A 23 -8.29 15.75 12.48
C ALA A 23 -9.67 15.54 13.10
N GLU A 24 -10.69 15.30 12.27
CA GLU A 24 -12.06 15.00 12.70
C GLU A 24 -12.17 13.60 13.32
N ARG A 25 -11.15 12.75 13.13
CA ARG A 25 -11.14 11.34 13.53
C ARG A 25 -12.37 10.58 13.00
N SER A 26 -12.86 10.99 11.84
CA SER A 26 -14.09 10.54 11.24
C SER A 26 -13.93 10.49 9.73
N ASP A 27 -14.34 9.37 9.14
CA ASP A 27 -14.57 9.25 7.71
C ASP A 27 -16.08 9.05 7.51
N PRO A 28 -16.79 10.01 6.88
CA PRO A 28 -18.23 9.91 6.71
C PRO A 28 -18.66 8.90 5.63
N SER A 29 -17.72 8.22 4.97
CA SER A 29 -18.06 7.22 3.96
C SER A 29 -18.80 6.03 4.57
N PRO A 30 -19.81 5.47 3.87
CA PRO A 30 -20.49 4.25 4.32
C PRO A 30 -19.52 3.07 4.53
N THR A 31 -18.47 3.01 3.72
CA THR A 31 -17.39 2.02 3.83
C THR A 31 -16.69 2.11 5.18
N ALA A 32 -16.33 3.31 5.65
CA ALA A 32 -15.70 3.50 6.95
C ALA A 32 -16.62 3.13 8.12
N ALA A 33 -17.92 3.37 7.98
CA ALA A 33 -18.90 2.95 8.99
C ALA A 33 -18.97 1.43 9.16
N VAL A 34 -18.85 0.67 8.06
CA VAL A 34 -18.87 -0.80 8.08
C VAL A 34 -17.55 -1.41 8.51
N PHE A 35 -16.43 -0.95 7.96
CA PHE A 35 -15.11 -1.55 8.22
C PHE A 35 -14.39 -0.99 9.44
N GLY A 36 -14.91 0.11 10.01
CA GLY A 36 -14.46 0.65 11.28
C GLY A 36 -12.97 0.89 11.34
N TYR A 37 -12.48 1.99 10.79
CA TYR A 37 -11.10 2.45 10.99
C TYR A 37 -11.05 3.91 11.42
N ARG A 38 -9.93 4.28 12.03
CA ARG A 38 -9.60 5.67 12.34
C ARG A 38 -8.32 6.05 11.62
N LEU A 39 -8.36 7.16 10.90
CA LEU A 39 -7.18 7.81 10.37
C LEU A 39 -6.49 8.60 11.48
N THR A 40 -5.20 8.31 11.69
CA THR A 40 -4.44 8.81 12.86
C THR A 40 -3.26 9.69 12.47
N ALA A 41 -2.77 9.57 11.24
CA ALA A 41 -1.72 10.44 10.70
C ALA A 41 -1.80 10.50 9.18
N ALA A 42 -1.43 11.65 8.63
CA ALA A 42 -1.41 11.93 7.19
C ALA A 42 -0.26 12.88 6.84
N ALA A 43 0.51 12.52 5.81
CA ALA A 43 1.57 13.34 5.24
C ALA A 43 1.64 13.08 3.72
N PRO A 44 2.32 13.92 2.92
CA PRO A 44 2.48 13.66 1.50
C PRO A 44 3.04 12.25 1.24
N GLY A 45 2.27 11.42 0.55
CA GLY A 45 2.63 10.03 0.26
C GLY A 45 2.53 9.07 1.45
N SER A 46 1.79 9.41 2.52
CA SER A 46 1.73 8.58 3.72
C SER A 46 0.41 8.71 4.48
N ALA A 47 -0.09 7.57 4.99
CA ALA A 47 -1.27 7.51 5.85
C ALA A 47 -1.11 6.44 6.92
N THR A 48 -1.65 6.68 8.11
CA THR A 48 -1.72 5.68 9.19
C THR A 48 -3.14 5.48 9.67
N LEU A 49 -3.60 4.23 9.64
CA LEU A 49 -4.92 3.81 10.12
C LEU A 49 -4.82 2.90 11.35
N THR A 50 -5.83 2.94 12.21
CA THR A 50 -6.05 1.97 13.28
C THR A 50 -7.45 1.36 13.11
N PRO A 51 -7.59 0.03 13.10
CA PRO A 51 -8.91 -0.61 13.03
C PRO A 51 -9.66 -0.48 14.36
N ARG A 52 -10.99 -0.50 14.31
CA ARG A 52 -11.87 -0.64 15.47
C ARG A 52 -11.87 -2.09 15.95
N ALA A 53 -12.26 -2.29 17.21
CA ALA A 53 -12.16 -3.58 17.88
C ALA A 53 -13.17 -4.63 17.38
N ASP A 54 -14.17 -4.21 16.61
CA ASP A 54 -15.40 -4.96 16.38
C ASP A 54 -15.29 -6.01 15.25
N HIS A 55 -14.08 -6.27 14.75
CA HIS A 55 -13.83 -7.09 13.55
C HIS A 55 -13.12 -8.43 13.83
N LEU A 56 -13.37 -8.99 15.01
CA LEU A 56 -12.86 -10.30 15.40
C LEU A 56 -13.64 -11.43 14.73
N THR A 57 -12.93 -12.48 14.37
CA THR A 57 -13.50 -13.79 14.01
C THR A 57 -13.93 -14.54 15.27
N ALA A 58 -14.67 -15.64 15.09
CA ALA A 58 -15.02 -16.56 16.18
C ALA A 58 -13.80 -17.11 16.95
N THR A 59 -12.61 -17.10 16.34
CA THR A 59 -11.34 -17.51 16.96
C THR A 59 -10.59 -16.38 17.68
N GLY A 60 -11.19 -15.18 17.75
CA GLY A 60 -10.63 -14.05 18.49
C GLY A 60 -9.47 -13.33 17.80
N ILE A 61 -9.31 -13.50 16.47
CA ILE A 61 -8.32 -12.76 15.68
C ILE A 61 -9.05 -11.85 14.68
N VAL A 62 -8.41 -10.81 14.17
CA VAL A 62 -9.00 -9.96 13.13
C VAL A 62 -9.12 -10.78 11.84
N HIS A 63 -10.29 -10.71 11.19
CA HIS A 63 -10.51 -11.40 9.92
C HIS A 63 -9.48 -10.97 8.87
N GLY A 64 -8.95 -11.93 8.10
CA GLY A 64 -7.94 -11.64 7.06
C GLY A 64 -8.43 -10.58 6.06
N GLY A 65 -9.69 -10.71 5.60
CA GLY A 65 -10.33 -9.71 4.74
C GLY A 65 -10.39 -8.30 5.33
N VAL A 66 -10.60 -8.15 6.64
CA VAL A 66 -10.59 -6.83 7.30
C VAL A 66 -9.17 -6.27 7.33
N THR A 67 -8.18 -7.12 7.61
CA THR A 67 -6.77 -6.71 7.52
C THR A 67 -6.41 -6.29 6.09
N ALA A 68 -6.92 -6.97 5.07
CA ALA A 68 -6.75 -6.60 3.66
C ALA A 68 -7.38 -5.26 3.33
N THR A 69 -8.65 -5.04 3.72
CA THR A 69 -9.33 -3.76 3.54
C THR A 69 -8.57 -2.63 4.23
N LEU A 70 -8.11 -2.82 5.47
CA LEU A 70 -7.34 -1.82 6.19
C LEU A 70 -6.03 -1.46 5.47
N CYS A 71 -5.34 -2.44 4.88
CA CYS A 71 -4.13 -2.19 4.10
C CYS A 71 -4.44 -1.44 2.79
N ASP A 72 -5.52 -1.83 2.11
CA ASP A 72 -5.95 -1.21 0.86
C ASP A 72 -6.37 0.25 1.09
N THR A 73 -7.20 0.52 2.09
CA THR A 73 -7.58 1.87 2.50
C THR A 73 -6.36 2.72 2.87
N ALA A 74 -5.39 2.17 3.63
CA ALA A 74 -4.19 2.92 4.00
C ALA A 74 -3.38 3.31 2.76
N CYS A 75 -3.19 2.36 1.83
CA CYS A 75 -2.53 2.60 0.55
C CYS A 75 -3.28 3.64 -0.29
N GLY A 76 -4.60 3.53 -0.37
CA GLY A 76 -5.47 4.49 -1.06
C GLY A 76 -5.27 5.90 -0.53
N TYR A 77 -5.32 6.10 0.79
CA TYR A 77 -5.06 7.42 1.38
C TYR A 77 -3.63 7.90 1.18
N ALA A 78 -2.63 7.01 1.29
CA ALA A 78 -1.25 7.40 1.03
C ALA A 78 -1.07 7.93 -0.41
N VAL A 79 -1.75 7.34 -1.41
CA VAL A 79 -1.78 7.87 -2.78
C VAL A 79 -2.61 9.15 -2.86
N GLN A 80 -3.81 9.17 -2.26
CA GLN A 80 -4.72 10.32 -2.26
C GLN A 80 -4.01 11.60 -1.79
N THR A 81 -3.17 11.53 -0.76
CA THR A 81 -2.41 12.70 -0.23
C THR A 81 -1.51 13.41 -1.25
N ARG A 82 -1.35 12.88 -2.46
CA ARG A 82 -0.54 13.46 -3.54
C ARG A 82 -1.35 13.83 -4.78
N LEU A 83 -2.67 13.65 -4.73
CA LEU A 83 -3.55 13.92 -5.87
C LEU A 83 -4.15 15.32 -5.80
N PRO A 84 -4.38 15.96 -6.96
CA PRO A 84 -5.09 17.24 -7.02
C PRO A 84 -6.57 17.10 -6.62
N PRO A 85 -7.27 18.22 -6.43
CA PRO A 85 -8.72 18.21 -6.21
C PRO A 85 -9.47 17.43 -7.29
N GLY A 86 -10.51 16.70 -6.88
CA GLY A 86 -11.35 15.92 -7.80
C GLY A 86 -10.72 14.63 -8.35
N ALA A 87 -9.45 14.32 -8.03
CA ALA A 87 -8.81 13.07 -8.42
C ALA A 87 -8.84 12.04 -7.28
N TYR A 88 -9.06 10.77 -7.63
CA TYR A 88 -9.17 9.66 -6.67
C TYR A 88 -8.43 8.42 -7.16
N PRO A 89 -7.73 7.69 -6.28
CA PRO A 89 -7.08 6.44 -6.64
C PRO A 89 -8.12 5.30 -6.72
N VAL A 90 -7.84 4.34 -7.58
CA VAL A 90 -8.54 3.06 -7.63
C VAL A 90 -7.52 1.93 -7.53
N THR A 91 -7.84 0.90 -6.75
CA THR A 91 -6.96 -0.25 -6.58
C THR A 91 -7.06 -1.16 -7.81
N ARG A 92 -5.93 -1.33 -8.52
CA ARG A 92 -5.83 -2.26 -9.66
C ARG A 92 -5.35 -3.65 -9.27
N GLU A 93 -4.45 -3.73 -8.30
CA GLU A 93 -3.89 -4.96 -7.78
C GLU A 93 -3.59 -4.79 -6.28
N LEU A 94 -3.96 -5.78 -5.47
CA LEU A 94 -3.60 -5.86 -4.06
C LEU A 94 -2.89 -7.18 -3.80
N ARG A 95 -1.64 -7.09 -3.32
CA ARG A 95 -0.88 -8.25 -2.84
C ARG A 95 -0.59 -8.11 -1.35
N LEU A 96 -1.17 -9.00 -0.55
CA LEU A 96 -0.96 -9.03 0.89
C LEU A 96 -0.25 -10.31 1.32
N ARG A 97 0.60 -10.17 2.34
CA ARG A 97 1.26 -11.29 3.02
C ARG A 97 0.94 -11.19 4.51
N TYR A 98 0.22 -12.19 5.02
CA TYR A 98 0.00 -12.38 6.45
C TYR A 98 1.19 -13.12 7.05
N ARG A 99 1.68 -12.66 8.19
CA ARG A 99 2.85 -13.26 8.86
C ARG A 99 2.49 -13.87 10.20
N ARG A 100 1.58 -13.22 10.92
CA ARG A 100 1.11 -13.62 12.23
C ARG A 100 -0.37 -13.33 12.35
N PRO A 101 -1.10 -14.05 13.22
CA PRO A 101 -2.46 -13.68 13.59
C PRO A 101 -2.49 -12.24 14.09
N VAL A 102 -3.45 -11.47 13.60
CA VAL A 102 -3.67 -10.10 14.03
C VAL A 102 -4.64 -10.14 15.20
N ARG A 103 -4.18 -9.78 16.40
CA ARG A 103 -5.03 -9.72 17.58
C ARG A 103 -5.21 -8.26 18.03
N LEU A 104 -6.32 -8.02 18.72
CA LEU A 104 -6.65 -6.71 19.30
C LEU A 104 -6.39 -6.66 20.81
N ASP A 105 -5.90 -7.76 21.38
CA ASP A 105 -5.41 -7.80 22.76
C ASP A 105 -4.07 -7.05 22.87
N GLY A 106 -3.92 -6.25 23.92
CA GLY A 106 -2.67 -5.54 24.20
C GLY A 106 -2.48 -4.18 23.54
N GLY A 107 -3.45 -3.64 22.79
CA GLY A 107 -3.45 -2.24 22.36
C GLY A 107 -3.80 -1.98 20.90
N PRO A 108 -3.72 -0.72 20.45
CA PRO A 108 -4.16 -0.34 19.11
C PRO A 108 -3.20 -0.85 18.04
N LEU A 109 -3.74 -1.57 17.06
CA LEU A 109 -3.03 -1.90 15.83
C LEU A 109 -2.77 -0.64 15.00
N ARG A 110 -1.66 -0.65 14.25
CA ARG A 110 -1.33 0.44 13.32
C ARG A 110 -1.03 -0.12 11.94
N CYS A 111 -1.81 0.30 10.96
CA CYS A 111 -1.54 0.09 9.54
C CYS A 111 -0.91 1.36 8.98
N VAL A 112 0.38 1.30 8.65
CA VAL A 112 1.14 2.42 8.10
C VAL A 112 1.37 2.16 6.63
N ALA A 113 0.96 3.10 5.78
CA ALA A 113 1.15 3.02 4.34
C ALA A 113 1.99 4.18 3.80
N THR A 114 2.77 3.88 2.76
CA THR A 114 3.57 4.85 2.02
C THR A 114 3.40 4.68 0.51
N ALA A 115 3.40 5.80 -0.22
CA ALA A 115 3.30 5.91 -1.67
C ALA A 115 4.40 6.85 -2.19
N PRO A 116 5.65 6.37 -2.27
CA PRO A 116 6.83 7.22 -2.53
C PRO A 116 6.86 7.77 -3.95
N THR A 117 6.23 7.10 -4.91
CA THR A 117 6.28 7.48 -6.33
C THR A 117 4.90 7.45 -6.97
N LEU A 118 4.61 8.52 -7.71
CA LEU A 118 3.51 8.59 -8.68
C LEU A 118 4.17 8.69 -10.07
N GLU A 119 3.64 7.95 -11.03
CA GLU A 119 4.08 7.90 -12.41
C GLU A 119 2.96 8.42 -13.32
N GLY A 120 3.31 9.15 -14.38
CA GLY A 120 2.35 9.79 -15.28
C GLY A 120 2.09 11.26 -14.94
N GLY A 121 0.94 11.77 -15.36
CA GLY A 121 0.56 13.18 -15.16
C GLY A 121 -0.40 13.38 -13.99
N LEU A 122 -0.49 14.61 -13.49
CA LEU A 122 -1.46 15.05 -12.48
C LEU A 122 -2.51 16.03 -13.04
N SER A 123 -2.41 16.39 -14.31
CA SER A 123 -3.40 17.24 -14.96
C SER A 123 -4.75 16.50 -15.09
N PRO A 124 -5.90 17.22 -15.15
CA PRO A 124 -7.19 16.61 -15.39
C PRO A 124 -7.18 15.68 -16.60
N GLY A 125 -7.69 14.45 -16.44
CA GLY A 125 -7.70 13.43 -17.49
C GLY A 125 -6.38 12.68 -17.71
N ALA A 126 -5.28 13.07 -17.06
CA ALA A 126 -4.03 12.33 -17.14
C ALA A 126 -4.11 10.99 -16.41
N ALA A 127 -3.53 9.95 -17.00
CA ALA A 127 -3.38 8.68 -16.32
C ALA A 127 -2.23 8.76 -15.30
N THR A 128 -2.55 8.58 -14.02
CA THR A 128 -1.56 8.43 -12.94
C THR A 128 -1.52 6.99 -12.47
N ARG A 129 -0.32 6.46 -12.23
CA ARG A 129 -0.10 5.17 -11.56
C ARG A 129 0.69 5.41 -10.29
N ALA A 130 0.41 4.64 -9.26
CA ALA A 130 1.17 4.69 -8.02
C ALA A 130 1.37 3.28 -7.48
N ARG A 131 2.52 3.07 -6.84
CA ARG A 131 2.76 1.91 -6.00
C ARG A 131 2.79 2.37 -4.56
N ALA A 132 1.92 1.76 -3.75
CA ALA A 132 1.90 1.96 -2.31
C ALA A 132 2.21 0.67 -1.56
N THR A 133 2.74 0.80 -0.35
CA THR A 133 3.02 -0.32 0.54
C THR A 133 2.46 -0.05 1.92
N ALA A 134 1.72 -1.01 2.46
CA ALA A 134 1.21 -0.97 3.83
C ALA A 134 1.85 -2.05 4.71
N VAL A 135 2.06 -1.73 5.98
CA VAL A 135 2.53 -2.65 7.02
C VAL A 135 1.61 -2.55 8.23
N VAL A 136 1.13 -3.69 8.69
CA VAL A 136 0.35 -3.80 9.95
C VAL A 136 1.30 -4.12 11.09
N TYR A 137 1.29 -3.27 12.10
CA TYR A 137 2.06 -3.38 13.33
C TYR A 137 1.15 -3.73 14.50
N GLY A 138 1.62 -4.68 15.32
CA GLY A 138 1.09 -4.94 16.65
C GLY A 138 1.47 -3.84 17.64
N PRO A 139 0.90 -3.86 18.87
CA PRO A 139 1.20 -2.88 19.92
C PRO A 139 2.68 -2.84 20.32
N ASP A 140 3.35 -3.99 20.22
CA ASP A 140 4.78 -4.22 20.46
C ASP A 140 5.68 -3.82 19.28
N GLY A 141 5.12 -3.30 18.19
CA GLY A 141 5.84 -2.99 16.95
C GLY A 141 6.13 -4.21 16.07
N THR A 142 5.62 -5.39 16.39
CA THR A 142 5.77 -6.58 15.55
C THR A 142 5.03 -6.42 14.23
N ARG A 143 5.67 -6.78 13.10
CA ARG A 143 5.04 -6.77 11.77
C ARG A 143 4.14 -7.99 11.61
N LEU A 144 2.82 -7.76 11.58
CA LEU A 144 1.80 -8.80 11.48
C LEU A 144 1.41 -9.09 10.02
N ALA A 145 1.41 -8.06 9.16
CA ALA A 145 1.16 -8.19 7.73
C ALA A 145 1.94 -7.13 6.92
N GLY A 146 2.10 -7.37 5.62
CA GLY A 146 2.74 -6.44 4.67
C GLY A 146 3.97 -7.02 3.96
N PRO A 147 4.64 -6.24 3.10
CA PRO A 147 5.70 -6.73 2.21
C PRO A 147 6.88 -7.32 2.99
N ARG A 148 7.69 -8.17 2.35
CA ARG A 148 8.95 -8.64 2.95
C ARG A 148 9.82 -7.41 3.25
N ARG A 149 10.58 -7.44 4.35
CA ARG A 149 11.65 -6.45 4.53
C ARG A 149 12.61 -6.68 3.35
N PRO A 150 13.09 -5.64 2.65
CA PRO A 150 14.20 -5.85 1.73
C PRO A 150 15.33 -6.50 2.51
N SER A 151 15.84 -7.63 2.03
CA SER A 151 17.02 -8.24 2.62
C SER A 151 18.19 -7.27 2.42
N PRO A 152 19.07 -7.08 3.42
CA PRO A 152 20.27 -6.26 3.27
C PRO A 152 21.20 -6.72 2.13
N SER A 153 21.06 -7.97 1.67
CA SER A 153 21.99 -8.68 0.79
C SER A 153 21.47 -8.90 -0.64
N TRP A 154 20.84 -7.90 -1.26
CA TRP A 154 20.61 -7.97 -2.72
C TRP A 154 21.88 -7.48 -3.44
N PRO A 155 22.55 -8.30 -4.28
CA PRO A 155 23.68 -7.81 -5.05
C PRO A 155 23.18 -6.86 -6.15
N ALA A 156 24.02 -5.89 -6.51
CA ALA A 156 23.86 -4.92 -7.60
C ALA A 156 23.23 -5.53 -8.88
N PRO A 157 22.54 -4.73 -9.73
CA PRO A 157 21.82 -5.24 -10.89
C PRO A 157 22.70 -6.16 -11.76
N TYR A 158 22.07 -7.26 -12.18
CA TYR A 158 22.61 -8.27 -13.08
C TYR A 158 23.40 -7.64 -14.24
N ARG A 159 24.73 -7.77 -14.24
CA ARG A 159 25.55 -7.52 -15.43
C ARG A 159 25.37 -8.71 -16.38
N ASP A 160 24.74 -8.46 -17.51
CA ASP A 160 24.63 -9.41 -18.61
C ASP A 160 26.03 -9.73 -19.16
N ARG A 161 26.57 -10.92 -18.83
CA ARG A 161 27.85 -11.41 -19.35
C ARG A 161 27.73 -12.03 -20.75
N ARG A 162 26.57 -12.01 -21.41
CA ARG A 162 26.40 -12.62 -22.75
C ARG A 162 26.89 -11.75 -23.91
N ARG A 163 27.56 -10.63 -23.65
CA ARG A 163 28.16 -9.78 -24.70
C ARG A 163 29.69 -9.91 -24.84
N GLU A 164 30.34 -10.83 -24.13
CA GLU A 164 31.81 -10.93 -24.14
C GLU A 164 32.39 -12.24 -24.71
N THR A 165 31.57 -13.16 -25.27
CA THR A 165 32.10 -14.44 -25.81
C THR A 165 31.62 -14.82 -27.20
N CYS A 166 31.03 -13.91 -27.97
CA CYS A 166 30.68 -14.18 -29.37
C CYS A 166 31.75 -13.59 -30.31
N ASP A 167 33.01 -14.00 -30.12
CA ASP A 167 34.11 -13.65 -31.05
C ASP A 167 35.31 -14.62 -30.97
N ARG A 168 35.05 -15.92 -30.76
CA ARG A 168 36.05 -16.97 -31.04
C ARG A 168 35.37 -18.15 -31.71
N GLY A 169 35.38 -18.13 -33.04
CA GLY A 169 35.23 -19.34 -33.83
C GLY A 169 36.53 -20.12 -33.79
N ASP A 170 36.44 -21.41 -33.49
CA ASP A 170 37.48 -22.37 -33.82
C ASP A 170 36.80 -23.53 -34.55
N ASP A 171 37.23 -23.71 -35.80
CA ASP A 171 36.81 -24.71 -36.77
C ASP A 171 37.07 -26.15 -36.26
N ILE A 172 36.07 -27.04 -36.42
CA ILE A 172 36.22 -28.46 -36.16
C ILE A 172 36.75 -29.15 -37.42
N ASP A 173 37.97 -29.69 -37.35
CA ASP A 173 38.61 -30.52 -38.39
C ASP A 173 37.99 -31.94 -38.43
N PRO A 174 37.38 -32.37 -39.55
CA PRO A 174 36.66 -33.65 -39.63
C PRO A 174 37.56 -34.87 -39.92
N ARG A 175 38.90 -34.79 -39.82
CA ARG A 175 39.80 -35.92 -40.19
C ARG A 175 40.51 -36.63 -39.04
N ARG A 176 40.10 -36.45 -37.78
CA ARG A 176 40.64 -37.24 -36.66
C ARG A 176 39.69 -38.34 -36.22
N ASN A 177 39.98 -39.57 -36.63
CA ASN A 177 39.59 -40.81 -35.95
C ASN A 177 40.81 -41.74 -35.85
N PRO A 178 41.05 -42.43 -34.73
CA PRO A 178 41.58 -43.79 -34.75
C PRO A 178 40.43 -44.80 -34.89
#